data_AF-A0A7L3L7K9-F1
#
_entry.id   AF-A0A7L3L7K9-F1
#
_cell.length_a   1.000
_cell.length_b   1.000
_cell.length_c   1.000
_cell.angle_alpha   90.00
_cell.angle_beta   90.00
_cell.angle_gamma   90.00
#
_symmetry.space_group_name_H-M   'P 1'
#
loop_
_entity.id
_entity.type
_entity.pdbx_description
1 polymer ?
#
loop_
_entity_poly.entity_id
_entity_poly.type
_entity_poly.pdbx_seq_one_letter_code
_entity_poly.pdbx_strand_id
1 'polypeptide(L)'
;FFCNRDEKNQSIIVSGESGAGKTVSAKYAMRFFATVGGSASEANIEAKVLASSPIMEAIGNAKTTRNDNSSRFGKYIQIGFDKRYHIIGANMRTYLLEKSRVVFQAEDERNYHIFYQLCASASLPEFKELGLSKYLHL
;
A
#
# COMPACT_ATOMS: atom_id res chain seq x y z
N PHE A 1 -18.19 0.81 -4.35
CA PHE A 1 -18.91 2.01 -4.85
C PHE A 1 -20.39 1.72 -4.96
N PHE A 2 -21.31 2.66 -4.79
CA PHE A 2 -22.70 2.46 -5.19
C PHE A 2 -22.93 3.16 -6.54
N CYS A 3 -23.48 2.46 -7.52
CA CYS A 3 -23.96 3.09 -8.76
C CYS A 3 -25.41 3.53 -8.53
N ASN A 4 -25.69 4.84 -8.66
CA ASN A 4 -26.99 5.48 -8.42
C ASN A 4 -28.13 4.91 -9.32
N ARG A 5 -27.81 4.11 -10.34
CA ARG A 5 -28.82 3.44 -11.18
C ARG A 5 -29.28 2.07 -10.69
N ASP A 6 -28.43 1.34 -9.96
CA ASP A 6 -28.67 -0.08 -9.68
C ASP A 6 -28.68 -0.44 -8.19
N GLU A 7 -28.44 0.52 -7.29
CA GLU A 7 -28.32 0.31 -5.83
C GLU A 7 -27.36 -0.84 -5.45
N LYS A 8 -26.31 -1.05 -6.25
CA LYS A 8 -25.35 -2.15 -6.09
C LYS A 8 -23.94 -1.66 -5.78
N ASN A 9 -23.26 -2.42 -4.93
CA ASN A 9 -21.82 -2.30 -4.72
C ASN A 9 -21.05 -2.59 -6.02
N GLN A 10 -20.09 -1.73 -6.35
CA GLN A 10 -19.18 -1.83 -7.49
C GLN A 10 -17.75 -2.00 -6.99
N SER A 11 -16.96 -2.68 -7.81
CA SER A 11 -15.52 -2.84 -7.67
C SER A 11 -14.81 -2.21 -8.88
N ILE A 12 -13.67 -1.58 -8.62
CA ILE A 12 -12.72 -1.15 -9.67
C ILE A 12 -11.51 -2.04 -9.52
N ILE A 13 -11.18 -2.80 -10.58
CA ILE A 13 -10.02 -3.68 -10.60
C ILE A 13 -8.95 -3.01 -11.44
N VAL A 14 -7.83 -2.66 -10.79
CA VAL A 14 -6.65 -2.10 -11.48
C VAL A 14 -5.60 -3.21 -11.59
N SER A 15 -5.49 -3.79 -12.78
CA SER A 15 -4.53 -4.85 -13.11
C SER A 15 -3.45 -4.34 -14.07
N GLY A 16 -2.35 -5.07 -14.17
CA GLY A 16 -1.19 -4.72 -15.00
C GLY A 16 0.12 -5.20 -14.40
N GLU A 17 1.18 -5.16 -15.18
CA GLU A 17 2.52 -5.56 -14.74
C GLU A 17 3.08 -4.65 -13.64
N SER A 18 4.12 -5.12 -12.96
CA SER A 18 4.83 -4.33 -11.94
C SER A 18 5.37 -3.05 -12.59
N GLY A 19 5.15 -1.88 -11.98
CA GLY A 19 5.54 -0.59 -12.58
C GLY A 19 4.52 0.04 -13.56
N ALA A 20 3.47 -0.67 -13.96
CA ALA A 20 2.45 -0.16 -14.90
C ALA A 20 1.54 0.98 -14.37
N GLY A 21 1.87 1.59 -13.22
CA GLY A 21 1.10 2.71 -12.67
C GLY A 21 -0.15 2.33 -11.87
N LYS A 22 -0.36 1.04 -11.53
CA LYS A 22 -1.56 0.58 -10.78
C LYS A 22 -1.87 1.39 -9.52
N THR A 23 -0.85 1.65 -8.70
CA THR A 23 -0.96 2.43 -7.46
C THR A 23 -1.35 3.87 -7.74
N VAL A 24 -0.80 4.47 -8.80
CA VAL A 24 -1.08 5.84 -9.23
C VAL A 24 -2.53 5.95 -9.70
N SER A 25 -3.00 5.01 -10.53
CA SER A 25 -4.39 4.97 -10.99
C SER A 25 -5.38 4.80 -9.82
N ALA A 26 -5.08 3.91 -8.88
CA ALA A 26 -5.90 3.75 -7.68
C ALA A 26 -5.95 5.04 -6.83
N LYS A 27 -4.82 5.75 -6.71
CA LYS A 27 -4.74 7.06 -6.02
C LYS A 27 -5.63 8.11 -6.69
N TYR A 28 -5.59 8.23 -8.01
CA TYR A 28 -6.43 9.19 -8.74
C TYR A 28 -7.92 8.84 -8.61
N ALA A 29 -8.29 7.56 -8.68
CA ALA A 29 -9.66 7.13 -8.46
C ALA A 29 -10.15 7.56 -7.06
N MET A 30 -9.37 7.29 -6.00
CA MET A 30 -9.72 7.70 -4.64
C MET A 30 -9.89 9.22 -4.51
N ARG A 31 -8.98 10.01 -5.08
CA ARG A 31 -9.05 11.48 -5.06
C ARG A 31 -10.29 12.01 -5.78
N PHE A 32 -10.67 11.38 -6.90
CA PHE A 32 -11.90 11.71 -7.60
C PHE A 32 -13.12 11.49 -6.71
N PHE A 33 -13.21 10.33 -6.03
CA PHE A 33 -14.32 10.06 -5.11
C PHE A 33 -14.34 11.00 -3.91
N ALA A 34 -13.18 11.37 -3.35
CA ALA A 34 -13.11 12.34 -2.26
C ALA A 34 -13.55 13.75 -2.69
N THR A 35 -13.28 14.13 -3.95
CA THR A 35 -13.67 15.43 -4.48
C THR A 35 -15.17 15.49 -4.79
N VAL A 36 -15.72 14.43 -5.40
CA VAL A 36 -17.14 14.38 -5.82
C VAL A 36 -18.07 14.02 -4.64
N GLY A 37 -17.56 13.31 -3.64
CA GLY A 37 -18.28 12.89 -2.42
C GLY A 37 -18.57 14.02 -1.44
N GLY A 38 -17.91 15.16 -1.53
CA GLY A 38 -18.32 16.41 -0.89
C GLY A 38 -18.27 16.46 0.65
N SER A 39 -17.08 16.59 1.25
CA SER A 39 -16.88 17.32 2.53
C SER A 39 -15.39 17.44 2.92
N ALA A 40 -15.02 18.52 3.63
CA ALA A 40 -13.67 18.71 4.20
C ALA A 40 -13.28 17.65 5.25
N SER A 41 -14.26 17.00 5.90
CA SER A 41 -14.00 15.85 6.79
C SER A 41 -13.61 14.58 6.00
N GLU A 42 -13.95 14.49 4.72
CA GLU A 42 -13.68 13.36 3.83
C GLU A 42 -12.26 13.42 3.24
N ALA A 43 -11.71 14.62 3.08
CA ALA A 43 -10.31 14.83 2.75
C ALA A 43 -9.37 14.14 3.75
N ASN A 44 -9.80 13.99 5.02
CA ASN A 44 -9.04 13.23 6.02
C ASN A 44 -9.03 11.72 5.74
N ILE A 45 -10.07 11.16 5.12
CA ILE A 45 -10.13 9.72 4.81
C ILE A 45 -9.20 9.43 3.63
N GLU A 46 -9.23 10.26 2.58
CA GLU A 46 -8.26 10.17 1.48
C GLU A 46 -6.83 10.28 2.03
N ALA A 47 -6.54 11.31 2.83
CA ALA A 47 -5.22 11.53 3.41
C ALA A 47 -4.74 10.33 4.23
N LYS A 48 -5.62 9.72 5.05
CA LYS A 48 -5.29 8.51 5.83
C LYS A 48 -4.99 7.30 4.95
N VAL A 49 -5.78 7.09 3.89
CA VAL A 49 -5.53 5.97 2.96
C VAL A 49 -4.21 6.19 2.21
N LEU A 50 -3.92 7.42 1.79
CA LEU A 50 -2.64 7.75 1.16
C LEU A 50 -1.46 7.62 2.13
N ALA A 51 -1.62 8.07 3.38
CA ALA A 51 -0.60 7.96 4.43
C ALA A 51 -0.28 6.50 4.82
N SER A 52 -1.19 5.55 4.56
CA SER A 52 -0.91 4.13 4.75
C SER A 52 0.00 3.54 3.67
N SER A 53 0.15 4.20 2.51
CA SER A 53 0.91 3.66 1.38
C SER A 53 2.39 3.43 1.71
N PRO A 54 3.14 4.40 2.28
CA PRO A 54 4.54 4.17 2.66
C PRO A 54 4.71 2.99 3.63
N ILE A 55 3.79 2.82 4.58
CA ILE A 55 3.81 1.70 5.54
C ILE A 55 3.64 0.37 4.80
N MET A 56 2.63 0.29 3.93
CA MET A 56 2.33 -0.90 3.15
C MET A 56 3.45 -1.25 2.16
N GLU A 57 4.10 -0.26 1.57
CA GLU A 57 5.26 -0.47 0.70
C GLU A 57 6.47 -0.96 1.50
N ALA A 58 6.73 -0.42 2.69
CA ALA A 58 7.84 -0.87 3.52
C ALA A 58 7.72 -2.35 3.91
N ILE A 59 6.52 -2.80 4.32
CA ILE A 59 6.30 -4.16 4.82
C ILE A 59 5.92 -5.18 3.73
N GLY A 60 5.49 -4.71 2.56
CA GLY A 60 4.87 -5.55 1.53
C GLY A 60 5.50 -5.44 0.14
N ASN A 61 6.41 -4.49 -0.08
CA ASN A 61 7.16 -4.38 -1.33
C ASN A 61 8.62 -4.80 -1.13
N ALA A 62 9.20 -5.28 -2.22
CA ALA A 62 10.60 -5.69 -2.29
C ALA A 62 11.20 -5.39 -3.67
N LYS A 63 12.53 -5.32 -3.72
CA LYS A 63 13.27 -5.32 -4.99
C LYS A 63 13.24 -6.72 -5.58
N THR A 64 12.79 -6.82 -6.82
CA THR A 64 12.96 -7.99 -7.69
C THR A 64 13.88 -7.65 -8.85
N THR A 65 14.24 -8.64 -9.65
CA THR A 65 15.03 -8.43 -10.88
C THR A 65 14.38 -7.48 -11.90
N ARG A 66 13.04 -7.33 -11.85
CA ARG A 66 12.26 -6.54 -12.82
C ARG A 66 11.73 -5.21 -12.28
N ASN A 67 11.64 -5.06 -10.96
CA ASN A 67 11.10 -3.85 -10.33
C ASN A 67 11.68 -3.67 -8.92
N ASP A 68 12.29 -2.51 -8.69
CA ASP A 68 12.89 -2.14 -7.40
C ASP A 68 11.88 -1.98 -6.25
N ASN A 69 10.60 -1.73 -6.56
CA ASN A 69 9.51 -1.53 -5.60
C ASN A 69 8.29 -2.39 -5.97
N SER A 70 8.50 -3.70 -6.13
CA SER A 70 7.43 -4.63 -6.52
C SER A 70 6.56 -4.99 -5.32
N SER A 71 5.26 -4.72 -5.39
CA SER A 71 4.30 -5.24 -4.41
C SER A 71 4.20 -6.76 -4.49
N ARG A 72 4.37 -7.42 -3.33
CA ARG A 72 4.30 -8.88 -3.19
C ARG A 72 3.06 -9.33 -2.41
N PHE A 73 2.00 -8.53 -2.49
CA PHE A 73 0.69 -8.77 -1.90
C PHE A 73 -0.39 -8.09 -2.76
N GLY A 74 -1.61 -8.61 -2.71
CA GLY A 74 -2.80 -7.96 -3.22
C GLY A 74 -3.37 -6.98 -2.19
N LYS A 75 -3.77 -5.80 -2.64
CA LYS A 75 -4.41 -4.76 -1.81
C LYS A 75 -5.82 -4.50 -2.29
N TYR A 76 -6.78 -4.62 -1.39
CA TYR A 76 -8.19 -4.27 -1.60
C TYR A 76 -8.56 -3.13 -0.67
N ILE A 77 -9.08 -2.04 -1.23
CA ILE A 77 -9.55 -0.88 -0.46
C ILE A 77 -11.04 -0.74 -0.73
N GLN A 78 -11.84 -0.90 0.32
CA GLN A 78 -13.26 -0.67 0.30
C GLN A 78 -13.54 0.74 0.81
N ILE A 79 -14.22 1.55 0.00
CA ILE A 79 -14.69 2.88 0.39
C ILE A 79 -16.18 2.76 0.72
N GLY A 80 -16.54 3.18 1.93
CA GLY A 80 -17.92 3.23 2.40
C GLY A 80 -18.56 4.57 2.05
N PHE A 81 -19.80 4.51 1.58
CA PHE A 81 -20.62 5.68 1.27
C PHE A 81 -21.90 5.66 2.09
N ASP A 82 -22.41 6.83 2.49
CA ASP A 82 -23.75 6.96 3.06
C ASP A 82 -24.83 6.99 1.96
N LYS A 83 -26.09 7.15 2.37
CA LYS A 83 -27.24 7.26 1.46
C LYS A 83 -27.25 8.53 0.60
N ARG A 84 -26.42 9.52 0.94
CA ARG A 84 -26.22 10.77 0.19
C ARG A 84 -24.95 10.71 -0.67
N TYR A 85 -24.30 9.55 -0.75
CA TYR A 85 -23.07 9.31 -1.50
C TYR A 85 -21.84 10.06 -0.96
N HIS A 86 -21.88 10.44 0.31
CA HIS A 86 -20.74 10.99 1.04
C HIS A 86 -19.83 9.87 1.55
N ILE A 87 -18.52 10.09 1.59
CA ILE A 87 -17.56 9.09 2.07
C ILE A 87 -17.60 9.03 3.59
N ILE A 88 -17.98 7.89 4.14
CA ILE A 88 -18.03 7.68 5.60
C ILE A 88 -16.81 6.94 6.16
N GLY A 89 -16.02 6.29 5.32
CA GLY A 89 -14.85 5.54 5.77
C GLY A 89 -14.18 4.71 4.68
N ALA A 90 -13.04 4.12 5.05
CA ALA A 90 -12.33 3.16 4.20
C ALA A 90 -11.87 1.95 5.03
N ASN A 91 -11.94 0.76 4.44
CA ASN A 91 -11.39 -0.47 5.00
C ASN A 91 -10.39 -1.06 4.02
N MET A 92 -9.19 -1.40 4.50
CA MET A 92 -8.15 -2.02 3.69
C MET A 92 -7.99 -3.48 4.08
N ARG A 93 -7.93 -4.35 3.08
CA ARG A 93 -7.64 -5.78 3.22
C ARG A 93 -6.48 -6.16 2.33
N THR A 94 -5.63 -7.04 2.83
CA THR A 94 -4.48 -7.56 2.10
C THR A 94 -4.60 -9.06 1.90
N TYR A 95 -4.13 -9.54 0.76
CA TYR A 95 -4.22 -10.94 0.37
C TYR A 95 -2.93 -11.41 -0.29
N LEU A 96 -2.67 -12.72 -0.25
CA LEU A 96 -1.59 -13.35 -1.03
C LEU A 96 -0.20 -12.72 -0.80
N LEU A 97 0.15 -12.40 0.45
CA LEU A 97 1.50 -11.99 0.79
C LEU A 97 2.49 -13.13 0.51
N GLU A 98 3.56 -12.84 -0.21
CA GLU A 98 4.62 -13.80 -0.51
C GLU A 98 5.45 -14.13 0.74
N LYS A 99 5.04 -15.16 1.49
CA LYS A 99 5.68 -15.55 2.75
C LYS A 99 7.11 -16.08 2.55
N SER A 100 7.38 -16.77 1.45
CA SER A 100 8.71 -17.34 1.14
C SER A 100 9.81 -16.27 1.10
N ARG A 101 9.49 -15.05 0.67
CA ARG A 101 10.44 -13.94 0.58
C ARG A 101 11.08 -13.57 1.91
N VAL A 102 10.43 -13.88 3.03
CA VAL A 102 10.98 -13.59 4.37
C VAL A 102 12.25 -14.40 4.63
N VAL A 103 12.30 -15.64 4.14
CA VAL A 103 13.38 -16.60 4.44
C VAL A 103 14.26 -16.93 3.25
N PHE A 104 13.85 -16.57 2.04
CA PHE A 104 14.57 -16.86 0.81
C PHE A 104 14.49 -15.70 -0.18
N GLN A 105 15.61 -15.37 -0.81
CA GLN A 105 15.71 -14.42 -1.92
C GLN A 105 16.59 -15.04 -3.01
N ALA A 106 16.18 -14.89 -4.27
CA ALA A 106 17.03 -15.23 -5.41
C ALA A 106 18.16 -14.20 -5.58
N GLU A 107 19.15 -14.52 -6.41
CA GLU A 107 20.22 -13.59 -6.78
C GLU A 107 19.64 -12.27 -7.32
N ASP A 108 20.27 -11.15 -6.96
CA ASP A 108 19.85 -9.77 -7.25
C ASP A 108 18.49 -9.31 -6.69
N GLU A 109 17.77 -10.16 -5.96
CA GLU A 109 16.54 -9.81 -5.25
C GLU A 109 16.79 -9.47 -3.78
N ARG A 110 15.86 -8.69 -3.20
CA ARG A 110 15.89 -8.34 -1.77
C ARG A 110 14.67 -8.88 -1.03
N ASN A 111 14.81 -8.94 0.29
CA ASN A 111 13.68 -9.09 1.20
C ASN A 111 12.81 -7.80 1.20
N TYR A 112 11.76 -7.77 2.01
CA TYR A 112 10.91 -6.59 2.19
C TYR A 112 11.72 -5.37 2.63
N HIS A 113 11.35 -4.19 2.13
CA HIS A 113 12.11 -2.96 2.34
C HIS A 113 12.34 -2.61 3.81
N ILE A 114 11.38 -2.94 4.69
CA ILE A 114 11.45 -2.65 6.12
C ILE A 114 12.72 -3.20 6.79
N PHE A 115 13.20 -4.38 6.38
CA PHE A 115 14.42 -4.96 6.96
C PHE A 115 15.66 -4.12 6.63
N TYR A 116 15.77 -3.63 5.40
CA TYR A 116 16.89 -2.78 4.98
C TYR A 116 16.80 -1.39 5.59
N GLN A 117 15.58 -0.84 5.71
CA GLN A 117 15.34 0.44 6.40
C GLN A 117 15.74 0.36 7.87
N LEU A 118 15.43 -0.75 8.55
CA LEU A 118 15.83 -1.01 9.93
C LEU A 118 17.36 -1.16 10.07
N CYS A 119 17.99 -2.00 9.25
CA CYS A 119 19.45 -2.19 9.31
C CYS A 119 20.23 -0.89 8.96
N ALA A 120 19.74 -0.09 8.03
CA ALA A 120 20.32 1.22 7.71
C ALA A 120 20.19 2.20 8.90
N SER A 121 19.15 2.03 9.72
CA SER A 121 18.88 2.84 10.90
C SER A 121 19.53 2.30 12.18
N ALA A 122 20.35 1.25 12.10
CA ALA A 122 20.91 0.56 13.27
C ALA A 122 21.74 1.44 14.21
N SER A 123 22.28 2.57 13.74
CA SER A 123 23.04 3.51 14.56
C SER A 123 22.18 4.48 15.37
N LEU A 124 20.86 4.51 15.15
CA LEU A 124 19.97 5.41 15.88
C LEU A 124 19.84 4.96 17.34
N PRO A 125 19.88 5.89 18.32
CA PRO A 125 19.77 5.57 19.74
C PRO A 125 18.54 4.73 20.09
N GLU A 126 17.41 5.00 19.43
CA GLU A 126 16.13 4.32 19.67
C GLU A 126 16.14 2.85 19.22
N PHE A 127 17.08 2.45 18.37
CA PHE A 127 17.19 1.08 17.84
C PHE A 127 18.35 0.28 18.42
N LYS A 128 19.08 0.84 19.40
CA LYS A 128 20.22 0.18 20.02
C LYS A 128 19.87 -1.15 20.70
N GLU A 129 18.68 -1.23 21.30
CA GLU A 129 18.19 -2.45 21.98
C GLU A 129 17.87 -3.60 21.03
N LEU A 130 17.64 -3.31 19.74
CA LEU A 130 17.33 -4.32 18.73
C LEU A 130 18.56 -5.13 18.30
N GLY A 131 19.77 -4.77 18.75
CA GLY A 131 21.00 -5.50 18.46
C GLY A 131 21.32 -5.60 16.95
N LEU A 132 20.86 -4.64 16.16
CA LEU A 132 21.01 -4.65 14.70
C LEU A 132 22.48 -4.43 14.32
N SER A 133 23.00 -5.29 13.45
CA SER A 133 24.28 -5.06 12.77
C SER A 133 24.05 -4.35 11.43
N LYS A 134 25.01 -3.54 10.99
CA LYS A 134 24.97 -3.00 9.63
C LYS A 134 25.11 -4.17 8.66
N TYR A 135 24.08 -4.39 7.84
CA TYR A 135 24.15 -5.34 6.74
C TYR A 135 25.12 -4.78 5.69
N LEU A 136 26.24 -5.48 5.45
CA LEU A 136 27.37 -4.97 4.65
C LEU A 136 27.31 -5.35 3.15
N HIS A 137 26.26 -6.04 2.69
CA HIS A 137 26.10 -6.42 1.29
C HIS A 137 24.97 -5.63 0.64
N LEU A 138 25.36 -4.58 -0.07
CA LEU A 138 24.63 -3.97 -1.18
C LEU A 138 25.11 -4.62 -2.48
#